data_AF-A0A5M8NYA0-F1
#
_entry.id   AF-A0A5M8NYA0-F1
#
_cell.length_a   1.000
_cell.length_b   1.000
_cell.length_c   1.000
_cell.angle_alpha   90.00
_cell.angle_beta   90.00
_cell.angle_gamma   90.00
#
_symmetry.space_group_name_H-M   'P 1'
#
loop_
_entity.id
_entity.type
_entity.pdbx_description
1 polymer ?
#
loop_
_entity_poly.entity_id
_entity_poly.type
_entity_poly.pdbx_seq_one_letter_code
_entity_poly.pdbx_strand_id
1 'polypeptide(L)'
;MKMINRRIALGMMAAIPAFIYGCSGSNAGKKDEEELGGKLSKVFMTKEITPAGLLAVYKALGREATGKVAVKVSTGEPGGRNFLSPTLVKDFVQSMNGTIVECNTAYGGSRSDTASHLEAAKEHGWTAIADIDILDTDGEISLPIKTGKHIKEDIVGSHFRNYDFFVILSHFKGHTMGGFGGAIKNMSIGFASSGGKAWIHSAGENKISPVTDWGSIPNNPFLESMAEAAKAIADDCGEKILYI
;
A
#
# COMPACT_ATOMS: atom_id res chain seq x y z
N MET A 1 -79.80 7.75 -3.70
CA MET A 1 -80.58 7.27 -4.85
C MET A 1 -79.62 7.06 -6.03
N LYS A 2 -79.62 5.82 -6.59
CA LYS A 2 -78.80 5.27 -7.73
C LYS A 2 -77.29 5.10 -7.43
N MET A 3 -76.64 3.94 -7.31
CA MET A 3 -76.66 2.57 -7.92
C MET A 3 -76.25 2.47 -9.40
N ILE A 4 -75.40 1.44 -9.67
CA ILE A 4 -75.03 0.71 -10.93
C ILE A 4 -73.65 1.10 -11.52
N ASN A 5 -72.71 0.22 -11.92
CA ASN A 5 -72.55 -1.25 -11.87
C ASN A 5 -71.09 -1.66 -12.23
N ARG A 6 -70.67 -2.82 -11.68
CA ARG A 6 -69.88 -3.95 -12.26
C ARG A 6 -68.57 -3.68 -13.05
N ARG A 7 -67.49 -4.42 -12.73
CA ARG A 7 -67.17 -5.78 -13.23
C ARG A 7 -65.87 -6.35 -12.61
N ILE A 8 -65.85 -7.68 -12.56
CA ILE A 8 -64.86 -8.62 -12.03
C ILE A 8 -63.69 -8.79 -13.01
N ALA A 9 -62.45 -8.98 -12.53
CA ALA A 9 -61.48 -9.86 -13.20
C ALA A 9 -60.36 -10.33 -12.24
N LEU A 10 -60.19 -11.65 -12.24
CA LEU A 10 -59.23 -12.48 -11.55
C LEU A 10 -57.84 -12.36 -12.21
N GLY A 11 -56.75 -12.26 -11.44
CA GLY A 11 -55.39 -12.19 -11.94
C GLY A 11 -54.46 -13.14 -11.18
N MET A 12 -54.17 -14.27 -11.80
CA MET A 12 -53.43 -15.43 -11.30
C MET A 12 -51.91 -15.26 -11.48
N MET A 13 -51.15 -15.82 -10.54
CA MET A 13 -49.69 -16.02 -10.56
C MET A 13 -49.21 -16.61 -11.90
N ALA A 14 -48.13 -16.07 -12.47
CA ALA A 14 -47.39 -16.73 -13.56
C ALA A 14 -45.88 -16.56 -13.36
N ALA A 15 -45.20 -17.70 -13.26
CA ALA A 15 -43.75 -17.84 -13.23
C ALA A 15 -43.14 -17.49 -14.59
N ILE A 16 -41.99 -16.81 -14.59
CA ILE A 16 -41.24 -16.46 -15.82
C ILE A 16 -40.13 -17.52 -16.02
N PRO A 17 -40.06 -18.17 -17.19
CA PRO A 17 -39.06 -19.19 -17.48
C PRO A 17 -37.71 -18.57 -17.87
N ALA A 18 -36.62 -19.25 -17.48
CA ALA A 18 -35.26 -18.95 -17.92
C ALA A 18 -35.10 -19.28 -19.41
N PHE A 19 -34.70 -18.28 -20.21
CA PHE A 19 -34.26 -18.49 -21.58
C PHE A 19 -32.74 -18.44 -21.66
N ILE A 20 -32.18 -19.58 -22.05
CA ILE A 20 -30.80 -19.77 -22.46
C ILE A 20 -30.78 -19.46 -23.96
N TYR A 21 -29.94 -18.52 -24.41
CA TYR A 21 -29.63 -18.37 -25.83
C TYR A 21 -28.12 -18.18 -26.01
N GLY A 22 -27.53 -19.11 -26.74
CA GLY A 22 -26.15 -19.06 -27.21
C GLY A 22 -26.00 -18.24 -28.49
N CYS A 23 -24.85 -17.58 -28.57
CA CYS A 23 -24.06 -17.05 -29.69
C CYS A 23 -24.73 -16.70 -31.04
N SER A 24 -24.53 -15.44 -31.46
CA SER A 24 -24.16 -15.12 -32.85
C SER A 24 -23.13 -14.00 -32.85
N GLY A 25 -21.97 -14.28 -33.44
CA GLY A 25 -20.88 -13.32 -33.61
C GLY A 25 -21.22 -12.23 -34.63
N SER A 26 -20.70 -11.03 -34.39
CA SER A 26 -20.58 -9.98 -35.40
C SER A 26 -19.27 -9.24 -35.12
N ASN A 27 -18.40 -9.32 -36.13
CA ASN A 27 -17.02 -8.86 -36.16
C ASN A 27 -16.96 -7.33 -36.00
N ALA A 28 -16.37 -6.82 -34.93
CA ALA A 28 -16.09 -5.39 -34.77
C ALA A 28 -14.78 -5.16 -34.01
N GLY A 29 -13.76 -4.73 -34.75
CA GLY A 29 -12.61 -4.00 -34.24
C GLY A 29 -11.59 -4.80 -33.45
N LYS A 30 -10.64 -5.44 -34.14
CA LYS A 30 -9.29 -5.62 -33.59
C LYS A 30 -8.73 -4.22 -33.31
N LYS A 31 -8.83 -3.76 -32.06
CA LYS A 31 -7.90 -2.81 -31.50
C LYS A 31 -6.79 -3.61 -30.87
N ASP A 32 -5.57 -3.21 -31.21
CA ASP A 32 -4.32 -3.83 -30.86
C ASP A 32 -4.27 -4.21 -29.37
N GLU A 33 -4.41 -5.51 -29.09
CA GLU A 33 -3.91 -6.08 -27.85
C GLU A 33 -2.39 -6.01 -27.95
N GLU A 34 -1.82 -4.94 -27.43
CA GLU A 34 -0.40 -4.90 -27.12
C GLU A 34 -0.14 -6.06 -26.17
N GLU A 35 0.48 -7.11 -26.71
CA GLU A 35 0.82 -8.33 -26.00
C GLU A 35 1.76 -7.94 -24.85
N LEU A 36 1.21 -7.79 -23.65
CA LEU A 36 1.99 -7.77 -22.41
C LEU A 36 2.58 -9.17 -22.25
N GLY A 37 3.65 -9.45 -23.01
CA GLY A 37 4.47 -10.66 -22.98
C GLY A 37 5.27 -10.81 -21.69
N GLY A 38 4.68 -10.44 -20.56
CA GLY A 38 5.22 -10.62 -19.23
C GLY A 38 4.91 -12.02 -18.73
N LYS A 39 5.94 -12.75 -18.30
CA LYS A 39 5.79 -13.97 -17.51
C LYS A 39 4.93 -13.65 -16.28
N LEU A 40 3.82 -14.37 -16.10
CA LEU A 40 2.92 -14.18 -14.95
C LEU A 40 3.71 -14.25 -13.63
N SER A 41 3.40 -13.33 -12.71
CA SER A 41 4.00 -13.31 -11.37
C SER A 41 3.66 -14.58 -10.60
N LYS A 42 4.67 -15.21 -9.99
CA LYS A 42 4.45 -16.34 -9.07
C LYS A 42 4.03 -15.80 -7.71
N VAL A 43 2.91 -16.28 -7.19
CA VAL A 43 2.38 -15.92 -5.87
C VAL A 43 2.46 -17.13 -4.95
N PHE A 44 3.01 -16.94 -3.76
CA PHE A 44 3.10 -17.95 -2.71
C PHE A 44 2.14 -17.57 -1.57
N MET A 45 1.51 -18.57 -0.96
CA MET A 45 0.52 -18.37 0.11
C MET A 45 0.75 -19.40 1.21
N THR A 46 0.63 -18.96 2.47
CA THR A 46 0.61 -19.83 3.64
C THR A 46 -0.63 -19.57 4.49
N LYS A 47 -1.13 -20.62 5.16
CA LYS A 47 -2.16 -20.50 6.20
C LYS A 47 -1.55 -20.43 7.60
N GLU A 48 -0.28 -20.76 7.73
CA GLU A 48 0.46 -20.77 9.00
C GLU A 48 0.96 -19.36 9.30
N ILE A 49 0.18 -18.60 10.07
CA ILE A 49 0.54 -17.24 10.51
C ILE A 49 1.40 -17.32 11.77
N THR A 50 2.61 -17.84 11.58
CA THR A 50 3.63 -18.03 12.63
C THR A 50 4.98 -17.51 12.15
N PRO A 51 5.96 -17.23 13.05
CA PRO A 51 7.30 -16.84 12.65
C PRO A 51 7.95 -17.82 11.66
N ALA A 52 7.79 -19.12 11.92
CA ALA A 52 8.28 -20.17 11.03
C ALA A 52 7.57 -20.18 9.67
N GLY A 53 6.26 -19.94 9.64
CA GLY A 53 5.49 -19.83 8.40
C GLY A 53 5.92 -18.65 7.52
N LEU A 54 6.18 -17.49 8.13
CA LEU A 54 6.68 -16.31 7.44
C LEU A 54 8.07 -16.57 6.81
N LEU A 55 8.98 -17.16 7.58
CA LEU A 55 10.31 -17.57 7.08
C LEU A 55 10.21 -18.61 5.97
N ALA A 56 9.27 -19.55 6.04
CA ALA A 56 9.07 -20.58 5.02
C ALA A 56 8.62 -19.96 3.68
N VAL A 57 7.68 -19.00 3.71
CA VAL A 57 7.26 -18.27 2.50
C VAL A 57 8.42 -17.49 1.90
N TYR A 58 9.19 -16.78 2.72
CA TYR A 58 10.37 -16.06 2.25
C TYR A 58 11.39 -16.97 1.56
N LYS A 59 11.71 -18.12 2.18
CA LYS A 59 12.61 -19.11 1.57
C LYS A 59 12.05 -19.66 0.26
N ALA A 60 10.74 -19.87 0.17
CA ALA A 60 10.08 -20.36 -1.04
C ALA A 60 10.13 -19.36 -2.21
N LEU A 61 10.25 -18.05 -1.94
CA LEU A 61 10.46 -17.03 -2.98
C LEU A 61 11.77 -17.25 -3.75
N GLY A 62 12.78 -17.86 -3.12
CA GLY A 62 14.09 -18.09 -3.73
C GLY A 62 14.83 -16.80 -4.09
N ARG A 63 14.47 -15.68 -3.46
CA ARG A 63 15.08 -14.36 -3.64
C ARG A 63 15.61 -13.88 -2.30
N GLU A 64 16.92 -13.95 -2.14
CA GLU A 64 17.58 -13.52 -0.92
C GLU A 64 17.78 -11.99 -0.93
N ALA A 65 17.38 -11.33 0.14
CA ALA A 65 17.75 -9.93 0.40
C ALA A 65 19.24 -9.87 0.74
N THR A 66 19.97 -8.94 0.12
CA THR A 66 21.44 -8.85 0.22
C THR A 66 21.89 -7.42 0.49
N GLY A 67 23.12 -7.25 0.99
CA GLY A 67 23.67 -5.93 1.34
C GLY A 67 23.05 -5.36 2.62
N LYS A 68 22.95 -4.03 2.72
CA LYS A 68 22.24 -3.37 3.82
C LYS A 68 20.74 -3.40 3.54
N VAL A 69 20.01 -4.23 4.30
CA VAL A 69 18.58 -4.50 4.07
C VAL A 69 17.69 -3.61 4.93
N ALA A 70 16.76 -2.91 4.29
CA ALA A 70 15.67 -2.18 4.93
C ALA A 70 14.39 -3.02 4.93
N VAL A 71 13.80 -3.24 6.11
CA VAL A 71 12.49 -3.88 6.28
C VAL A 71 11.44 -2.83 6.58
N LYS A 72 10.61 -2.54 5.59
CA LYS A 72 9.55 -1.54 5.68
C LYS A 72 8.31 -2.14 6.34
N VAL A 73 8.02 -1.68 7.56
CA VAL A 73 6.78 -2.00 8.31
C VAL A 73 6.04 -0.71 8.62
N SER A 74 4.83 -0.81 9.18
CA SER A 74 4.18 0.31 9.86
C SER A 74 4.33 0.10 11.37
N THR A 75 4.98 1.03 12.06
CA THR A 75 5.21 0.96 13.52
C THR A 75 3.93 1.14 14.35
N GLY A 76 2.92 1.80 13.77
CA GLY A 76 1.61 2.04 14.39
C GLY A 76 1.62 3.22 15.38
N GLU A 77 0.48 3.91 15.51
CA GLU A 77 0.30 4.96 16.53
C GLU A 77 0.12 4.36 17.93
N PRO A 78 0.69 4.97 18.99
CA PRO A 78 0.46 4.56 20.37
C PRO A 78 -1.03 4.43 20.70
N GLY A 79 -1.37 3.40 21.48
CA GLY A 79 -2.76 3.03 21.78
C GLY A 79 -3.49 2.31 20.64
N GLY A 80 -2.91 2.25 19.45
CA GLY A 80 -3.39 1.44 18.34
C GLY A 80 -2.98 -0.03 18.45
N ARG A 81 -3.67 -0.89 17.69
CA ARG A 81 -3.32 -2.33 17.52
C ARG A 81 -3.14 -2.73 16.06
N ASN A 82 -3.12 -1.74 15.17
CA ASN A 82 -3.19 -1.94 13.73
C ASN A 82 -1.78 -1.95 13.09
N PHE A 83 -0.89 -2.77 13.63
CA PHE A 83 0.46 -3.01 13.14
C PHE A 83 0.82 -4.50 13.28
N LEU A 84 1.81 -4.96 12.51
CA LEU A 84 2.32 -6.33 12.64
C LEU A 84 2.90 -6.55 14.02
N SER A 85 2.62 -7.69 14.64
CA SER A 85 3.25 -8.05 15.91
C SER A 85 4.77 -8.17 15.74
N PRO A 86 5.60 -7.44 16.51
CA PRO A 86 7.06 -7.60 16.42
C PRO A 86 7.50 -9.04 16.72
N THR A 87 6.80 -9.75 17.61
CA THR A 87 7.10 -11.15 17.93
C THR A 87 6.84 -12.09 16.75
N LEU A 88 5.89 -11.77 15.87
CA LEU A 88 5.60 -12.55 14.67
C LEU A 88 6.72 -12.42 13.64
N VAL A 89 7.31 -11.23 13.52
CA VAL A 89 8.24 -10.88 12.43
C VAL A 89 9.71 -10.87 12.85
N LYS A 90 10.01 -10.98 14.15
CA LYS A 90 11.37 -10.94 14.71
C LYS A 90 12.34 -11.84 13.96
N ASP A 91 12.07 -13.14 13.91
CA ASP A 91 13.00 -14.11 13.32
C ASP A 91 13.20 -13.86 11.82
N PHE A 92 12.16 -13.34 11.16
CA PHE A 92 12.23 -12.94 9.76
C PHE A 92 13.17 -11.75 9.55
N VAL A 93 12.99 -10.65 10.30
CA VAL A 93 13.85 -9.46 10.22
C VAL A 93 15.30 -9.81 10.56
N GLN A 94 15.51 -10.60 11.62
CA GLN A 94 16.84 -10.99 12.08
C GLN A 94 17.54 -11.96 11.11
N SER A 95 16.80 -12.82 10.40
CA SER A 95 17.39 -13.75 9.43
C SER A 95 18.11 -13.09 8.25
N MET A 96 17.81 -11.81 8.00
CA MET A 96 18.42 -11.00 6.94
C MET A 96 19.21 -9.80 7.47
N ASN A 97 19.48 -9.77 8.78
CA ASN A 97 20.13 -8.65 9.46
C ASN A 97 19.49 -7.29 9.11
N GLY A 98 18.16 -7.28 9.01
CA GLY A 98 17.40 -6.14 8.49
C GLY A 98 17.27 -5.01 9.52
N THR A 99 17.33 -3.77 9.03
CA THR A 99 16.94 -2.57 9.80
C THR A 99 15.47 -2.26 9.52
N ILE A 100 14.68 -2.01 10.55
CA ILE A 100 13.31 -1.55 10.37
C ILE A 100 13.33 -0.11 9.90
N VAL A 101 12.55 0.21 8.86
CA VAL A 101 12.47 1.58 8.33
C VAL A 101 11.05 2.13 8.34
N GLU A 102 10.90 3.41 8.63
CA GLU A 102 9.67 4.22 8.53
C GLU A 102 10.05 5.66 8.18
N CYS A 103 9.06 6.49 7.84
CA CYS A 103 9.20 7.95 7.75
C CYS A 103 8.17 8.60 8.67
N ASN A 104 8.46 9.80 9.17
CA ASN A 104 7.54 10.54 10.04
C ASN A 104 6.18 10.79 9.38
N THR A 105 5.12 10.84 10.19
CA THR A 105 3.77 11.11 9.72
C THR A 105 3.62 12.57 9.28
N ALA A 106 2.74 12.80 8.31
CA ALA A 106 2.34 14.15 7.89
C ALA A 106 1.20 14.74 8.73
N TYR A 107 0.50 13.92 9.51
CA TYR A 107 -0.42 14.39 10.54
C TYR A 107 0.30 14.44 11.89
N GLY A 108 -0.20 15.27 12.80
CA GLY A 108 0.30 15.32 14.18
C GLY A 108 0.00 14.04 14.96
N GLY A 109 0.81 13.72 15.96
CA GLY A 109 0.69 12.50 16.76
C GLY A 109 2.07 12.07 17.24
N SER A 110 2.19 10.90 17.84
CA SER A 110 3.48 10.45 18.40
C SER A 110 4.46 9.96 17.33
N ARG A 111 4.14 10.07 16.04
CA ARG A 111 5.02 9.68 14.93
C ARG A 111 5.35 10.84 13.97
N SER A 112 5.00 12.07 14.32
CA SER A 112 5.23 13.25 13.47
C SER A 112 6.65 13.81 13.54
N ASP A 113 7.43 13.43 14.56
CA ASP A 113 8.85 13.77 14.69
C ASP A 113 9.65 12.53 15.10
N THR A 114 10.93 12.51 14.72
CA THR A 114 11.80 11.33 14.88
C THR A 114 11.90 10.86 16.33
N ALA A 115 12.04 11.78 17.30
CA ALA A 115 12.25 11.40 18.70
C ALA A 115 10.99 10.71 19.26
N SER A 116 9.82 11.33 19.07
CA SER A 116 8.54 10.73 19.47
C SER A 116 8.25 9.43 18.73
N HIS A 117 8.58 9.37 17.42
CA HIS A 117 8.35 8.18 16.60
C HIS A 117 9.17 6.99 17.09
N LEU A 118 10.44 7.20 17.44
CA LEU A 118 11.28 6.15 18.02
C LEU A 118 10.74 5.67 19.37
N GLU A 119 10.22 6.57 20.22
CA GLU A 119 9.58 6.15 21.48
C GLU A 119 8.30 5.35 21.22
N ALA A 120 7.45 5.77 20.29
CA ALA A 120 6.27 5.00 19.88
C ALA A 120 6.65 3.60 19.37
N ALA A 121 7.71 3.51 18.57
CA ALA A 121 8.20 2.23 18.06
C ALA A 121 8.75 1.34 19.19
N LYS A 122 9.43 1.92 20.17
CA LYS A 122 9.92 1.24 21.37
C LYS A 122 8.78 0.75 22.26
N GLU A 123 7.76 1.55 22.51
CA GLU A 123 6.56 1.16 23.25
C GLU A 123 5.86 -0.03 22.60
N HIS A 124 5.86 -0.10 21.28
CA HIS A 124 5.31 -1.22 20.52
C HIS A 124 6.24 -2.43 20.42
N GLY A 125 7.48 -2.35 20.91
CA GLY A 125 8.45 -3.45 20.97
C GLY A 125 9.32 -3.64 19.73
N TRP A 126 9.33 -2.68 18.79
CA TRP A 126 10.11 -2.78 17.55
C TRP A 126 11.61 -2.69 17.81
N THR A 127 12.04 -1.79 18.71
CA THR A 127 13.46 -1.61 19.04
C THR A 127 14.08 -2.81 19.78
N ALA A 128 13.24 -3.74 20.26
CA ALA A 128 13.71 -4.96 20.91
C ALA A 128 14.06 -6.08 19.90
N ILE A 129 13.69 -5.93 18.63
CA ILE A 129 13.91 -6.96 17.60
C ILE A 129 14.94 -6.56 16.54
N ALA A 130 15.08 -5.27 16.25
CA ALA A 130 16.04 -4.75 15.28
C ALA A 130 16.28 -3.24 15.50
N ASP A 131 17.34 -2.72 14.89
CA ASP A 131 17.54 -1.27 14.76
C ASP A 131 16.42 -0.64 13.95
N ILE A 132 16.12 0.63 14.23
CA ILE A 132 15.11 1.42 13.53
C ILE A 132 15.76 2.65 12.91
N ASP A 133 15.47 2.90 11.64
CA ASP A 133 15.83 4.12 10.92
C ASP A 133 14.56 4.87 10.51
N ILE A 134 14.46 6.13 10.96
CA ILE A 134 13.43 7.06 10.50
C ILE A 134 14.03 7.83 9.33
N LEU A 135 13.65 7.44 8.11
CA LEU A 135 14.42 7.75 6.92
C LEU A 135 14.49 9.25 6.58
N ASP A 136 13.54 10.02 7.07
CA ASP A 136 13.45 11.47 6.85
C ASP A 136 14.03 12.31 8.01
N THR A 137 14.80 11.69 8.91
CA THR A 137 15.43 12.39 10.05
C THR A 137 16.38 13.50 9.60
N ASP A 138 17.26 13.23 8.63
CA ASP A 138 18.25 14.19 8.14
C ASP A 138 17.80 14.95 6.87
N GLY A 139 16.52 14.81 6.51
CA GLY A 139 15.91 15.49 5.36
C GLY A 139 15.38 14.53 4.31
N GLU A 140 15.13 15.04 3.11
CA GLU A 140 14.44 14.35 2.03
C GLU A 140 15.18 14.43 0.69
N ILE A 141 14.86 13.51 -0.20
CA ILE A 141 15.36 13.46 -1.57
C ILE A 141 14.21 13.19 -2.55
N SER A 142 14.41 13.56 -3.81
CA SER A 142 13.44 13.31 -4.87
C SER A 142 13.81 12.10 -5.74
N LEU A 143 12.84 11.23 -5.98
CA LEU A 143 12.90 10.16 -6.97
C LEU A 143 12.07 10.56 -8.20
N PRO A 144 12.66 10.67 -9.40
CA PRO A 144 11.94 11.16 -10.57
C PRO A 144 10.91 10.15 -11.10
N ILE A 145 9.75 10.64 -11.53
CA ILE A 145 8.67 9.83 -12.13
C ILE A 145 8.57 10.16 -13.61
N LYS A 146 8.98 9.21 -14.45
CA LYS A 146 9.03 9.41 -15.92
C LYS A 146 7.65 9.60 -16.56
N THR A 147 6.62 8.93 -16.04
CA THR A 147 5.30 8.84 -16.66
C THR A 147 4.15 9.25 -15.72
N GLY A 148 4.39 10.19 -14.81
CA GLY A 148 3.37 10.63 -13.84
C GLY A 148 2.34 11.57 -14.47
N LYS A 149 1.07 11.37 -14.15
CA LYS A 149 -0.06 12.24 -14.51
C LYS A 149 -0.16 13.44 -13.55
N HIS A 150 -0.02 13.21 -12.23
CA HIS A 150 -0.16 14.27 -11.21
C HIS A 150 1.19 14.72 -10.67
N ILE A 151 1.97 13.78 -10.14
CA ILE A 151 3.28 14.07 -9.56
C ILE A 151 4.41 13.68 -10.50
N LYS A 152 5.48 14.49 -10.52
CA LYS A 152 6.68 14.26 -11.36
C LYS A 152 7.86 13.71 -10.57
N GLU A 153 7.72 13.65 -9.26
CA GLU A 153 8.71 13.13 -8.32
C GLU A 153 7.98 12.54 -7.11
N ASP A 154 8.56 11.50 -6.53
CA ASP A 154 8.26 11.04 -5.18
C ASP A 154 9.30 11.60 -4.21
N ILE A 155 8.87 12.14 -3.08
CA ILE A 155 9.73 12.81 -2.12
C ILE A 155 9.87 11.89 -0.91
N VAL A 156 11.03 11.28 -0.77
CA VAL A 156 11.30 10.22 0.20
C VAL A 156 12.30 10.68 1.25
N GLY A 157 12.37 9.96 2.38
CA GLY A 157 13.42 10.21 3.37
C GLY A 157 14.82 10.06 2.77
N SER A 158 15.74 10.96 3.10
CA SER A 158 17.10 11.00 2.56
C SER A 158 17.89 9.71 2.82
N HIS A 159 17.62 9.01 3.92
CA HIS A 159 18.28 7.74 4.25
C HIS A 159 17.85 6.58 3.35
N PHE A 160 16.85 6.77 2.47
CA PHE A 160 16.48 5.77 1.45
C PHE A 160 17.71 5.27 0.67
N ARG A 161 18.66 6.16 0.36
CA ARG A 161 19.90 5.80 -0.37
C ARG A 161 20.93 5.03 0.46
N ASN A 162 20.71 4.88 1.77
CA ASN A 162 21.62 4.14 2.64
C ASN A 162 21.48 2.63 2.46
N TYR A 163 20.43 2.14 1.79
CA TYR A 163 20.09 0.72 1.73
C TYR A 163 20.27 0.14 0.33
N ASP A 164 20.72 -1.10 0.29
CA ASP A 164 20.92 -1.85 -0.95
C ASP A 164 19.67 -2.61 -1.37
N PHE A 165 18.81 -2.97 -0.42
CA PHE A 165 17.68 -3.86 -0.66
C PHE A 165 16.51 -3.55 0.26
N PHE A 166 15.28 -3.56 -0.29
CA PHE A 166 14.06 -3.30 0.46
C PHE A 166 13.17 -4.54 0.57
N VAL A 167 12.64 -4.78 1.76
CA VAL A 167 11.62 -5.80 2.02
C VAL A 167 10.38 -5.10 2.55
N ILE A 168 9.33 -5.09 1.74
CA ILE A 168 8.04 -4.44 2.05
C ILE A 168 7.16 -5.47 2.76
N LEU A 169 7.20 -5.46 4.09
CA LEU A 169 6.43 -6.38 4.91
C LEU A 169 5.11 -5.72 5.30
N SER A 170 4.04 -6.13 4.62
CA SER A 170 2.76 -5.45 4.66
C SER A 170 1.72 -6.21 5.48
N HIS A 171 0.82 -5.47 6.12
CA HIS A 171 -0.42 -6.03 6.67
C HIS A 171 -1.63 -5.31 6.11
N PHE A 172 -2.77 -6.01 6.13
CA PHE A 172 -4.03 -5.43 5.72
C PHE A 172 -4.59 -4.49 6.79
N LYS A 173 -4.96 -3.27 6.39
CA LYS A 173 -5.70 -2.31 7.21
C LYS A 173 -6.61 -1.48 6.30
N GLY A 174 -7.87 -1.29 6.67
CA GLY A 174 -8.76 -0.35 5.96
C GLY A 174 -8.23 1.10 6.02
N HIS A 175 -8.44 1.87 4.94
CA HIS A 175 -8.09 3.29 4.86
C HIS A 175 -9.24 4.11 4.30
N THR A 176 -9.62 5.20 4.96
CA THR A 176 -10.81 6.01 4.64
C THR A 176 -10.79 6.60 3.23
N MET A 177 -9.62 7.02 2.75
CA MET A 177 -9.44 7.50 1.36
C MET A 177 -8.94 6.38 0.42
N GLY A 178 -8.18 5.42 0.95
CA GLY A 178 -7.40 4.46 0.13
C GLY A 178 -8.06 3.11 -0.12
N GLY A 179 -9.24 2.86 0.46
CA GLY A 179 -9.86 1.53 0.48
C GLY A 179 -9.12 0.58 1.41
N PHE A 180 -8.14 -0.16 0.88
CA PHE A 180 -7.32 -1.12 1.64
C PHE A 180 -5.83 -0.74 1.57
N GLY A 181 -5.20 -0.61 2.73
CA GLY A 181 -3.75 -0.58 2.85
C GLY A 181 -3.13 -1.96 2.60
N GLY A 182 -1.89 -1.96 2.12
CA GLY A 182 -1.14 -3.16 1.75
C GLY A 182 0.18 -2.76 1.08
N ALA A 183 0.71 -3.62 0.21
CA ALA A 183 2.02 -3.43 -0.42
C ALA A 183 2.17 -2.07 -1.13
N ILE A 184 1.22 -1.67 -1.99
CA ILE A 184 1.28 -0.39 -2.72
C ILE A 184 1.33 0.80 -1.75
N LYS A 185 0.51 0.80 -0.70
CA LYS A 185 0.54 1.87 0.28
C LYS A 185 1.88 1.91 1.01
N ASN A 186 2.36 0.75 1.45
CA ASN A 186 3.58 0.66 2.25
C ASN A 186 4.83 1.04 1.43
N MET A 187 4.85 0.72 0.13
CA MET A 187 5.93 1.14 -0.78
C MET A 187 5.75 2.56 -1.34
N SER A 188 4.56 3.15 -1.30
CA SER A 188 4.31 4.52 -1.75
C SER A 188 4.57 5.46 -0.57
N ILE A 189 3.49 5.93 0.05
CA ILE A 189 3.52 6.84 1.19
C ILE A 189 4.33 6.36 2.40
N GLY A 190 4.65 5.06 2.48
CA GLY A 190 5.52 4.54 3.53
C GLY A 190 6.97 5.03 3.43
N PHE A 191 7.52 5.25 2.22
CA PHE A 191 8.85 5.81 2.03
C PHE A 191 8.85 7.34 1.90
N ALA A 192 7.70 7.92 1.58
CA ALA A 192 7.57 9.37 1.47
C ALA A 192 7.98 10.06 2.78
N SER A 193 8.76 11.14 2.71
CA SER A 193 9.04 12.00 3.88
C SER A 193 7.74 12.61 4.41
N SER A 194 7.75 13.21 5.60
CA SER A 194 6.57 13.95 6.08
C SER A 194 6.05 14.97 5.05
N GLY A 195 6.94 15.72 4.36
CA GLY A 195 6.55 16.60 3.25
C GLY A 195 6.07 15.84 2.01
N GLY A 196 6.70 14.73 1.66
CA GLY A 196 6.28 13.85 0.57
C GLY A 196 4.91 13.22 0.77
N LYS A 197 4.53 12.93 2.02
CA LYS A 197 3.18 12.46 2.34
C LYS A 197 2.13 13.54 2.06
N ALA A 198 2.43 14.81 2.33
CA ALA A 198 1.57 15.94 1.97
C ALA A 198 1.50 16.12 0.44
N TRP A 199 2.63 15.96 -0.25
CA TRP A 199 2.75 15.99 -1.71
C TRP A 199 1.86 14.97 -2.40
N ILE A 200 1.93 13.71 -1.97
CA ILE A 200 1.12 12.62 -2.52
C ILE A 200 -0.37 12.84 -2.22
N HIS A 201 -0.71 13.23 -0.99
CA HIS A 201 -2.11 13.47 -0.64
C HIS A 201 -2.73 14.57 -1.47
N SER A 202 -2.00 15.68 -1.66
CA SER A 202 -2.44 16.84 -2.44
C SER A 202 -2.33 16.67 -3.96
N ALA A 203 -1.98 15.48 -4.44
CA ALA A 203 -1.75 15.22 -5.86
C ALA A 203 -0.79 16.23 -6.53
N GLY A 204 0.24 16.66 -5.80
CA GLY A 204 1.25 17.59 -6.31
C GLY A 204 0.99 19.07 -6.06
N GLU A 205 0.05 19.44 -5.18
CA GLU A 205 -0.26 20.85 -4.92
C GLU A 205 0.49 21.43 -3.71
N ASN A 206 0.85 20.61 -2.72
CA ASN A 206 1.43 21.09 -1.46
C ASN A 206 2.44 20.11 -0.86
N LYS A 207 3.53 20.63 -0.30
CA LYS A 207 4.56 19.87 0.44
C LYS A 207 4.60 20.20 1.94
N ILE A 208 3.70 21.06 2.42
CA ILE A 208 3.67 21.56 3.80
C ILE A 208 3.20 20.47 4.76
N SER A 209 4.00 20.23 5.80
CA SER A 209 3.73 19.32 6.90
C SER A 209 4.02 20.03 8.26
N PRO A 210 3.25 19.77 9.33
CA PRO A 210 2.10 18.86 9.40
C PRO A 210 0.88 19.39 8.63
N VAL A 211 0.17 18.47 7.98
CA VAL A 211 -1.09 18.74 7.27
C VAL A 211 -2.20 18.90 8.31
N THR A 212 -2.74 20.11 8.39
CA THR A 212 -3.84 20.47 9.30
C THR A 212 -5.21 20.40 8.65
N ASP A 213 -5.27 20.44 7.32
CA ASP A 213 -6.48 20.24 6.52
C ASP A 213 -6.21 19.25 5.40
N TRP A 214 -6.88 18.10 5.46
CA TRP A 214 -6.79 17.07 4.42
C TRP A 214 -7.71 17.36 3.22
N GLY A 215 -8.57 18.39 3.32
CA GLY A 215 -9.35 18.98 2.24
C GLY A 215 -10.31 18.04 1.48
N SER A 216 -11.03 18.62 0.52
CA SER A 216 -11.94 17.94 -0.42
C SER A 216 -11.18 17.33 -1.60
N ILE A 217 -10.02 16.72 -1.36
CA ILE A 217 -9.19 16.20 -2.44
C ILE A 217 -9.97 15.08 -3.15
N PRO A 218 -10.25 15.19 -4.45
CA PRO A 218 -10.96 14.14 -5.16
C PRO A 218 -10.18 12.83 -5.03
N ASN A 219 -10.87 11.74 -4.69
CA ASN A 219 -10.21 10.49 -4.33
C ASN A 219 -9.31 9.94 -5.46
N ASN A 220 -9.71 10.12 -6.72
CA ASN A 220 -8.99 9.60 -7.88
C ASN A 220 -7.58 10.20 -8.03
N PRO A 221 -7.37 11.54 -8.06
CA PRO A 221 -6.03 12.15 -8.05
C PRO A 221 -5.11 11.64 -6.94
N PHE A 222 -5.62 11.46 -5.72
CA PHE A 222 -4.83 10.90 -4.62
C PHE A 222 -4.38 9.47 -4.91
N LEU A 223 -5.31 8.60 -5.33
CA LEU A 223 -5.00 7.20 -5.65
C LEU A 223 -4.03 7.07 -6.83
N GLU A 224 -4.18 7.92 -7.86
CA GLU A 224 -3.27 7.98 -9.00
C GLU A 224 -1.87 8.45 -8.56
N SER A 225 -1.78 9.47 -7.69
CA SER A 225 -0.50 9.95 -7.13
C SER A 225 0.18 8.90 -6.23
N MET A 226 -0.61 8.13 -5.47
CA MET A 226 -0.12 6.99 -4.69
C MET A 226 0.54 5.94 -5.59
N ALA A 227 -0.10 5.60 -6.72
CA ALA A 227 0.43 4.65 -7.70
C ALA A 227 1.69 5.19 -8.38
N GLU A 228 1.74 6.50 -8.68
CA GLU A 228 2.90 7.18 -9.24
C GLU A 228 4.10 7.15 -8.29
N ALA A 229 3.90 7.42 -7.00
CA ALA A 229 4.95 7.31 -5.99
C ALA A 229 5.43 5.86 -5.80
N ALA A 230 4.51 4.88 -5.75
CA ALA A 230 4.89 3.46 -5.74
C ALA A 230 5.74 3.09 -6.96
N LYS A 231 5.40 3.63 -8.15
CA LYS A 231 6.18 3.41 -9.36
C LYS A 231 7.58 4.00 -9.27
N ALA A 232 7.75 5.18 -8.66
CA ALA A 232 9.07 5.77 -8.44
C ALA A 232 9.99 4.82 -7.66
N ILE A 233 9.46 4.23 -6.59
CA ILE A 233 10.17 3.28 -5.74
C ILE A 233 10.48 1.98 -6.49
N ALA A 234 9.50 1.44 -7.24
CA ALA A 234 9.72 0.24 -8.04
C ALA A 234 10.81 0.45 -9.12
N ASP A 235 10.74 1.58 -9.84
CA ASP A 235 11.68 1.90 -10.91
C ASP A 235 13.09 2.14 -10.37
N ASP A 236 13.23 2.75 -9.18
CA ASP A 236 14.53 3.02 -8.54
C ASP A 236 15.16 1.74 -7.97
N CYS A 237 14.38 0.91 -7.27
CA CYS A 237 14.85 -0.33 -6.68
C CYS A 237 15.14 -1.43 -7.71
N GLY A 238 14.41 -1.45 -8.83
CA GLY A 238 14.45 -2.54 -9.81
C GLY A 238 14.20 -3.90 -9.15
N GLU A 239 15.18 -4.81 -9.24
CA GLU A 239 15.10 -6.15 -8.63
C GLU A 239 15.54 -6.21 -7.16
N LYS A 240 15.84 -5.07 -6.53
CA LYS A 240 16.30 -4.98 -5.15
C LYS A 240 15.17 -4.67 -4.17
N ILE A 241 13.97 -5.18 -4.46
CA ILE A 241 12.78 -5.03 -3.62
C ILE A 241 11.96 -6.32 -3.60
N LEU A 242 11.45 -6.68 -2.42
CA LEU A 242 10.57 -7.82 -2.18
C LEU A 242 9.29 -7.38 -1.48
N TYR A 243 8.20 -8.08 -1.76
CA TYR A 243 6.89 -7.82 -1.18
C TYR A 243 6.41 -9.08 -0.48
N ILE A 244 6.08 -8.94 0.81
CA ILE A 244 5.60 -10.03 1.67
C ILE A 244 4.37 -9.54 2.44
#